data_AF-A0A7R8D1D9-F1
#
_entry.id   AF-A0A7R8D1D9-F1
#
_cell.length_a   1.000
_cell.length_b   1.000
_cell.length_c   1.000
_cell.angle_alpha   90.00
_cell.angle_beta   90.00
_cell.angle_gamma   90.00
#
_symmetry.space_group_name_H-M   'P 1'
#
loop_
_entity.id
_entity.type
_entity.pdbx_description
1 polymer ?
#
loop_
_entity_poly.entity_id
_entity_poly.type
_entity_poly.pdbx_seq_one_letter_code
_entity_poly.pdbx_strand_id
1 'polypeptide(L)'
;MSSSREDQEVVEIDDDNLDCSGNEEVLLSYDGFVITSHDYCTLERGKFLNDSIIDFYLAWLLRDKVSESQRDEVHIFSSHFYSRLISKPLLNKKLRVGQRNLIFFRKKLLIIPICHKYHWFMILICNPGCVDLDEDDQKIRGEPFLVILDSFGQKRPKEVDTLRNYLEHEHMEKRESAFSFGSAAMRAIYPRLPQQKNSTDCGVFLLEYAERIMNKRAIFRWPALPDLSNWFSDTDVFSKRPEIAHLIQDLSKDTMQDKLSSASFPSISFAPIDVEEICDSSDEFYTPSTRKRHCRKDLDFIFKSNTLEDNKNRSSPPILRKKVSRKKQYL
;
A
#
# COMPACT_ATOMS: atom_id res chain seq x y z
N MET A 1 -49.10 -1.84 40.89
CA MET A 1 -48.42 -2.66 39.87
C MET A 1 -47.50 -1.74 39.08
N SER A 2 -46.25 -1.61 39.54
CA SER A 2 -45.21 -0.82 38.89
C SER A 2 -44.01 -1.75 38.70
N SER A 3 -43.88 -2.24 37.47
CA SER A 3 -42.81 -3.15 37.05
C SER A 3 -41.53 -2.34 36.82
N SER A 4 -40.58 -2.45 37.75
CA SER A 4 -39.18 -2.08 37.55
C SER A 4 -38.57 -3.00 36.49
N ARG A 5 -38.06 -2.43 35.40
CA ARG A 5 -37.23 -3.13 34.41
C ARG A 5 -35.81 -3.17 34.97
N GLU A 6 -35.28 -4.36 35.18
CA GLU A 6 -33.86 -4.59 35.41
C GLU A 6 -33.14 -4.43 34.07
N ASP A 7 -32.27 -3.43 33.99
CA ASP A 7 -31.37 -3.24 32.86
C ASP A 7 -30.29 -4.33 32.91
N GLN A 8 -30.32 -5.24 31.94
CA GLN A 8 -29.24 -6.17 31.67
C GLN A 8 -28.07 -5.39 31.08
N GLU A 9 -27.02 -5.23 31.88
CA GLU A 9 -25.71 -4.73 31.48
C GLU A 9 -25.09 -5.74 30.50
N VAL A 10 -25.03 -5.35 29.23
CA VAL A 10 -24.34 -6.12 28.19
C VAL A 10 -22.85 -5.89 28.40
N VAL A 11 -22.17 -6.89 28.95
CA VAL A 11 -20.70 -6.94 28.98
C VAL A 11 -20.24 -7.10 27.53
N GLU A 12 -19.70 -6.03 26.95
CA GLU A 12 -18.93 -6.10 25.71
C GLU A 12 -17.70 -6.97 25.99
N ILE A 13 -17.64 -8.14 25.35
CA ILE A 13 -16.46 -8.97 25.35
C ILE A 13 -15.52 -8.34 24.30
N ASP A 14 -14.54 -7.59 24.78
CA ASP A 14 -13.39 -7.18 23.98
C ASP A 14 -12.58 -8.45 23.61
N ASP A 15 -12.62 -8.86 22.35
CA ASP A 15 -11.80 -9.94 21.79
C ASP A 15 -10.30 -9.56 21.68
N ASP A 16 -9.88 -8.43 22.27
CA ASP A 16 -8.49 -7.94 22.30
C ASP A 16 -7.64 -8.57 23.42
N ASN A 17 -8.14 -9.55 24.17
CA ASN A 17 -7.36 -10.26 25.20
C ASN A 17 -6.89 -11.65 24.76
N LEU A 18 -6.19 -11.73 23.62
CA LEU A 18 -5.09 -12.70 23.53
C LEU A 18 -3.93 -12.13 24.35
N ASP A 19 -3.80 -12.65 25.56
CA ASP A 19 -2.70 -12.37 26.48
C ASP A 19 -1.34 -12.41 25.77
N CYS A 20 -0.82 -11.22 25.47
CA CYS A 20 0.59 -10.96 25.18
C CYS A 20 1.13 -10.01 26.25
N SER A 21 0.85 -10.26 27.53
CA SER A 21 1.48 -9.55 28.65
C SER A 21 2.89 -10.10 28.97
N GLY A 22 3.58 -10.63 27.96
CA GLY A 22 5.02 -10.89 28.02
C GLY A 22 5.78 -9.64 27.60
N ASN A 23 6.77 -9.23 28.38
CA ASN A 23 7.67 -8.12 28.02
C ASN A 23 8.04 -8.18 26.53
N GLU A 24 7.65 -7.16 25.75
CA GLU A 24 8.03 -7.05 24.33
C GLU A 24 9.55 -6.89 24.23
N GLU A 25 10.23 -7.99 23.94
CA GLU A 25 11.68 -8.00 23.79
C GLU A 25 12.07 -7.26 22.51
N VAL A 26 12.98 -6.29 22.62
CA VAL A 26 13.58 -5.62 21.48
C VAL A 26 14.59 -6.56 20.82
N LEU A 27 14.33 -6.95 19.58
CA LEU A 27 15.17 -7.86 18.80
C LEU A 27 16.18 -7.12 17.93
N LEU A 28 15.84 -5.92 17.45
CA LEU A 28 16.72 -5.09 16.63
C LEU A 28 16.47 -3.60 16.91
N SER A 29 17.56 -2.84 16.97
CA SER A 29 17.54 -1.38 16.87
C SER A 29 18.41 -0.97 15.69
N TYR A 30 17.79 -0.54 14.59
CA TYR A 30 18.45 -0.22 13.33
C TYR A 30 18.07 1.18 12.87
N ASP A 31 19.02 2.11 12.83
CA ASP A 31 18.84 3.46 12.29
C ASP A 31 17.59 4.21 12.82
N GLY A 32 17.31 4.07 14.11
CA GLY A 32 16.13 4.67 14.75
C GLY A 32 14.84 3.87 14.63
N PHE A 33 14.84 2.75 13.90
CA PHE A 33 13.79 1.74 13.90
C PHE A 33 14.04 0.72 15.00
N VAL A 34 12.98 0.32 15.69
CA VAL A 34 13.02 -0.73 16.72
C VAL A 34 12.07 -1.83 16.27
N ILE A 35 12.58 -3.07 16.22
CA ILE A 35 11.79 -4.27 15.94
C ILE A 35 11.71 -5.07 17.23
N THR A 36 10.49 -5.31 17.69
CA THR A 36 10.18 -6.16 18.84
C THR A 36 9.92 -7.61 18.40
N SER A 37 9.82 -8.51 19.38
CA SER A 37 9.35 -9.88 19.16
C SER A 37 7.94 -9.92 18.55
N HIS A 38 7.04 -9.01 18.94
CA HIS A 38 5.71 -8.90 18.36
C HIS A 38 5.76 -8.53 16.87
N ASP A 39 6.56 -7.52 16.51
CA ASP A 39 6.74 -7.10 15.11
C ASP A 39 7.30 -8.25 14.26
N TYR A 40 8.33 -8.92 14.75
CA TYR A 40 8.96 -10.05 14.07
C TYR A 40 7.98 -11.21 13.83
N CYS A 41 7.10 -11.49 14.80
CA CYS A 41 6.06 -12.50 14.66
C CYS A 41 5.07 -12.23 13.52
N THR A 42 4.92 -10.99 13.04
CA THR A 42 4.06 -10.67 11.89
C THR A 42 4.62 -11.18 10.55
N LEU A 43 5.91 -11.53 10.51
CA LEU A 43 6.54 -12.12 9.32
C LEU A 43 6.07 -13.55 9.06
N GLU A 44 5.52 -14.25 10.05
CA GLU A 44 4.96 -15.59 9.88
C GLU A 44 3.92 -15.63 8.75
N ARG A 45 3.88 -16.74 7.99
CA ARG A 45 2.92 -16.86 6.89
C ARG A 45 1.48 -16.72 7.39
N GLY A 46 0.64 -16.12 6.55
CA GLY A 46 -0.77 -15.92 6.88
C GLY A 46 -1.04 -14.73 7.81
N LYS A 47 -0.02 -14.05 8.34
CA LYS A 47 -0.21 -12.84 9.15
C LYS A 47 -0.04 -11.56 8.33
N PHE A 48 -0.78 -10.51 8.69
CA PHE A 48 -0.57 -9.19 8.12
C PHE A 48 0.74 -8.60 8.65
N LEU A 49 1.55 -8.03 7.74
CA LEU A 49 2.68 -7.22 8.17
C LEU A 49 2.17 -5.95 8.87
N ASN A 50 2.87 -5.53 9.91
CA ASN A 50 2.57 -4.29 10.62
C ASN A 50 3.45 -3.12 10.15
N ASP A 51 3.14 -1.92 10.65
CA ASP A 51 3.86 -0.69 10.31
C ASP A 51 5.36 -0.77 10.59
N SER A 52 5.76 -1.38 11.72
CA SER A 52 7.17 -1.50 12.12
C SER A 52 7.99 -2.25 11.08
N ILE A 53 7.50 -3.41 10.60
CA ILE A 53 8.18 -4.20 9.57
C ILE A 53 8.21 -3.46 8.23
N ILE A 54 7.11 -2.81 7.84
CA ILE A 54 7.03 -2.06 6.58
C ILE A 54 8.03 -0.89 6.59
N ASP A 55 7.97 -0.04 7.60
CA ASP A 55 8.79 1.17 7.70
C ASP A 55 10.28 0.81 7.84
N PHE A 56 10.62 -0.21 8.64
CA PHE A 56 12.00 -0.72 8.77
C PHE A 56 12.55 -1.19 7.41
N TYR A 57 11.83 -2.07 6.72
CA TYR A 57 12.36 -2.68 5.50
C TYR A 57 12.52 -1.65 4.39
N LEU A 58 11.58 -0.71 4.25
CA LEU A 58 11.69 0.39 3.31
C LEU A 58 12.88 1.30 3.61
N ALA A 59 13.12 1.61 4.89
CA ALA A 59 14.28 2.40 5.29
C ALA A 59 15.60 1.68 5.00
N TRP A 60 15.68 0.39 5.31
CA TRP A 60 16.84 -0.45 4.96
C TRP A 60 17.08 -0.51 3.45
N LEU A 61 16.04 -0.71 2.64
CA LEU A 61 16.15 -0.69 1.17
C LEU A 61 16.78 0.62 0.68
N LEU A 62 16.29 1.77 1.17
CA LEU A 62 16.82 3.07 0.77
C LEU A 62 18.25 3.29 1.26
N ARG A 63 18.59 2.81 2.46
CA ARG A 63 19.89 3.07 3.08
C ARG A 63 21.00 2.19 2.49
N ASP A 64 20.72 0.90 2.32
CA ASP A 64 21.72 -0.15 2.09
C ASP A 64 21.73 -0.71 0.67
N LYS A 65 20.63 -0.57 -0.09
CA LYS A 65 20.55 -1.05 -1.49
C LYS A 65 20.75 0.05 -2.52
N VAL A 66 20.85 1.30 -2.09
CA VAL A 66 20.84 2.48 -2.97
C VAL A 66 22.05 3.36 -2.69
N SER A 67 22.73 3.85 -3.72
CA SER A 67 23.91 4.71 -3.55
C SER A 67 23.54 6.07 -2.98
N GLU A 68 24.46 6.74 -2.31
CA GLU A 68 24.20 8.04 -1.66
C GLU A 68 23.54 9.07 -2.57
N SER A 69 24.05 9.25 -3.78
CA SER A 69 23.46 10.14 -4.80
C SER A 69 22.02 9.80 -5.17
N GLN A 70 21.65 8.53 -5.11
CA GLN A 70 20.31 8.06 -5.44
C GLN A 70 19.37 8.24 -4.24
N ARG A 71 19.87 8.14 -3.01
CA ARG A 71 19.11 8.43 -1.78
C ARG A 71 18.65 9.88 -1.75
N ASP A 72 19.46 10.79 -2.27
CA ASP A 72 19.09 12.21 -2.38
C ASP A 72 17.94 12.48 -3.34
N GLU A 73 17.74 11.61 -4.35
CA GLU A 73 16.63 11.73 -5.30
C GLU A 73 15.31 11.13 -4.78
N VAL A 74 15.35 10.28 -3.75
CA VAL A 74 14.18 9.55 -3.24
C VAL A 74 13.81 10.04 -1.84
N HIS A 75 12.52 9.98 -1.51
CA HIS A 75 12.05 10.10 -0.14
C HIS A 75 10.95 9.08 0.11
N ILE A 76 11.07 8.35 1.22
CA ILE A 76 10.05 7.42 1.68
C ILE A 76 9.37 8.04 2.89
N PHE A 77 8.05 8.15 2.84
CA PHE A 77 7.25 8.53 4.00
C PHE A 77 7.02 7.33 4.91
N SER A 78 6.92 7.56 6.22
CA SER A 78 6.39 6.55 7.15
C SER A 78 4.97 6.16 6.75
N SER A 79 4.59 4.92 6.98
CA SER A 79 3.23 4.39 6.80
C SER A 79 2.15 5.23 7.49
N HIS A 80 2.50 5.91 8.59
CA HIS A 80 1.61 6.78 9.35
C HIS A 80 1.36 8.13 8.69
N PHE A 81 2.08 8.50 7.63
CA PHE A 81 1.93 9.79 6.97
C PHE A 81 0.50 9.99 6.45
N TYR A 82 0.00 9.04 5.67
CA TYR A 82 -1.32 9.18 5.04
C TYR A 82 -2.45 9.16 6.07
N SER A 83 -2.37 8.31 7.10
CA SER A 83 -3.36 8.26 8.18
C SER A 83 -3.38 9.57 9.00
N ARG A 84 -2.21 10.17 9.26
CA ARG A 84 -2.11 11.50 9.89
C ARG A 84 -2.67 12.60 9.00
N LEU A 85 -2.43 12.54 7.70
CA LEU A 85 -2.93 13.51 6.72
C LEU A 85 -4.47 13.55 6.71
N ILE A 86 -5.13 12.39 6.76
CA ILE A 86 -6.61 12.33 6.73
C ILE A 86 -7.27 12.55 8.10
N SER A 87 -6.60 12.20 9.21
CA SER A 87 -7.16 12.34 10.57
C SER A 87 -7.08 13.77 11.10
N LYS A 88 -6.11 14.54 10.63
CA LYS A 88 -6.00 15.98 10.87
C LYS A 88 -6.01 16.68 9.51
N PRO A 89 -7.19 16.88 8.90
CA PRO A 89 -7.29 17.60 7.65
C PRO A 89 -6.51 18.91 7.78
N LEU A 90 -5.75 19.26 6.75
CA LEU A 90 -4.87 20.45 6.67
C LEU A 90 -5.58 21.79 7.00
N LEU A 91 -6.90 21.76 7.21
CA LEU A 91 -7.73 22.82 7.78
C LEU A 91 -7.22 23.39 9.12
N ASN A 92 -6.40 22.68 9.88
CA ASN A 92 -5.78 23.21 11.09
C ASN A 92 -4.34 23.68 10.82
N LYS A 93 -4.23 24.97 10.48
CA LYS A 93 -3.01 25.79 10.53
C LYS A 93 -2.05 25.30 11.62
N LYS A 94 -0.81 24.95 11.24
CA LYS A 94 0.41 24.62 12.05
C LYS A 94 1.01 23.21 11.86
N LEU A 95 0.91 22.57 10.69
CA LEU A 95 1.89 21.53 10.34
C LEU A 95 3.21 22.20 9.91
N ARG A 96 3.97 22.70 10.90
CA ARG A 96 5.38 23.16 10.86
C ARG A 96 5.95 23.38 9.45
N VAL A 97 5.46 24.46 8.85
CA VAL A 97 5.73 24.95 7.51
C VAL A 97 7.07 25.67 7.51
N GLY A 98 7.99 25.29 6.61
CA GLY A 98 9.15 26.13 6.32
C GLY A 98 10.35 25.44 5.70
N GLN A 99 10.79 24.27 6.21
CA GLN A 99 12.06 23.65 5.75
C GLN A 99 11.90 22.26 5.13
N ARG A 100 10.92 21.44 5.55
CA ARG A 100 10.69 20.11 4.95
C ARG A 100 10.11 20.21 3.52
N ASN A 101 9.35 21.26 3.25
CA ASN A 101 8.56 21.47 2.03
C ASN A 101 9.46 21.70 0.78
N LEU A 102 10.64 22.29 0.94
CA LEU A 102 11.64 22.47 -0.13
C LEU A 102 12.36 21.17 -0.48
N ILE A 103 12.38 20.20 0.44
CA ILE A 103 13.08 18.93 0.24
C ILE A 103 12.27 18.03 -0.69
N PHE A 104 10.95 17.91 -0.50
CA PHE A 104 10.14 16.96 -1.27
C PHE A 104 10.06 17.29 -2.76
N PHE A 105 9.91 18.57 -3.13
CA PHE A 105 9.85 18.96 -4.55
C PHE A 105 11.22 18.93 -5.24
N ARG A 106 12.32 18.81 -4.48
CA ARG A 106 13.65 18.53 -5.04
C ARG A 106 13.84 17.05 -5.35
N LYS A 107 13.03 16.16 -4.76
CA LYS A 107 13.08 14.72 -5.03
C LYS A 107 12.55 14.42 -6.42
N LYS A 108 13.04 13.30 -6.98
CA LYS A 108 12.53 12.69 -8.20
C LYS A 108 11.45 11.66 -7.92
N LEU A 109 11.45 11.09 -6.72
CA LEU A 109 10.49 10.08 -6.32
C LEU A 109 10.13 10.23 -4.84
N LEU A 110 8.83 10.38 -4.56
CA LEU A 110 8.30 10.17 -3.23
C LEU A 110 7.55 8.85 -3.18
N ILE A 111 7.81 8.05 -2.16
CA ILE A 111 7.19 6.75 -1.94
C ILE A 111 6.32 6.85 -0.70
N ILE A 112 5.03 6.53 -0.86
CA ILE A 112 4.05 6.63 0.21
C ILE A 112 3.42 5.24 0.42
N PRO A 113 3.90 4.45 1.40
CA PRO A 113 3.18 3.28 1.86
C PRO A 113 1.90 3.70 2.57
N ILE A 114 0.78 3.02 2.27
CA ILE A 114 -0.53 3.32 2.84
C ILE A 114 -1.17 2.03 3.30
N CYS A 115 -1.58 1.99 4.57
CA CYS A 115 -2.49 0.98 5.09
C CYS A 115 -3.88 1.61 5.27
N HIS A 116 -4.88 1.04 4.61
CA HIS A 116 -6.28 1.42 4.82
C HIS A 116 -7.12 0.17 5.05
N LYS A 117 -7.74 0.06 6.24
CA LYS A 117 -8.55 -1.10 6.66
C LYS A 117 -7.84 -2.44 6.45
N TYR A 118 -6.63 -2.57 7.01
CA TYR A 118 -5.79 -3.78 6.95
C TYR A 118 -5.29 -4.15 5.54
N HIS A 119 -5.41 -3.25 4.57
CA HIS A 119 -4.86 -3.45 3.22
C HIS A 119 -3.73 -2.47 2.93
N TRP A 120 -2.55 -3.03 2.66
CA TRP A 120 -1.36 -2.31 2.27
C TRP A 120 -1.30 -2.10 0.75
N PHE A 121 -1.00 -0.87 0.34
CA PHE A 121 -0.70 -0.49 -1.03
C PHE A 121 0.26 0.70 -1.03
N MET A 122 0.78 1.06 -2.19
CA MET A 122 1.78 2.11 -2.32
C MET A 122 1.39 3.09 -3.42
N ILE A 123 1.57 4.38 -3.14
CA ILE A 123 1.46 5.44 -4.14
C ILE A 123 2.82 6.09 -4.32
N LEU A 124 3.26 6.20 -5.57
CA LEU A 124 4.45 6.95 -5.95
C LEU A 124 4.04 8.33 -6.44
N ILE A 125 4.80 9.34 -6.05
CA ILE A 125 4.73 10.69 -6.62
C ILE A 125 6.04 10.92 -7.37
N CYS A 126 5.96 10.97 -8.69
CA CYS A 126 7.11 11.10 -9.59
C CYS A 126 7.29 12.56 -10.01
N ASN A 127 8.54 13.02 -10.00
CA ASN A 127 8.97 14.37 -10.39
C ASN A 127 8.09 15.52 -9.87
N PRO A 128 7.73 15.57 -8.57
CA PRO A 128 6.81 16.59 -8.04
C PRO A 128 7.26 18.03 -8.35
N GLY A 129 8.57 18.30 -8.38
CA GLY A 129 9.12 19.63 -8.71
C GLY A 129 9.02 20.04 -10.19
N CYS A 130 8.58 19.16 -11.09
CA CYS A 130 8.44 19.48 -12.51
C CYS A 130 7.05 20.05 -12.86
N VAL A 131 6.16 20.17 -11.87
CA VAL A 131 4.80 20.67 -12.04
C VAL A 131 4.72 22.14 -12.49
N ASP A 132 5.75 22.93 -12.18
CA ASP A 132 5.86 24.34 -12.55
C ASP A 132 6.56 24.57 -13.90
N LEU A 133 7.03 23.51 -14.55
CA LEU A 133 7.75 23.60 -15.81
C LEU A 133 6.76 23.63 -16.98
N ASP A 134 7.11 24.35 -18.04
CA ASP A 134 6.39 24.25 -19.30
C ASP A 134 6.58 22.87 -19.95
N GLU A 135 5.77 22.58 -20.96
CA GLU A 135 5.76 21.27 -21.62
C GLU A 135 7.11 20.89 -22.23
N ASP A 136 7.89 21.86 -22.72
CA ASP A 136 9.17 21.59 -23.36
C ASP A 136 10.25 21.25 -22.33
N ASP A 137 10.27 21.96 -21.20
CA ASP A 137 11.11 21.63 -20.07
C ASP A 137 10.72 20.30 -19.42
N GLN A 138 9.44 19.96 -19.34
CA GLN A 138 8.99 18.66 -18.82
C GLN A 138 9.46 17.49 -19.69
N LYS A 139 9.48 17.65 -21.03
CA LYS A 139 10.02 16.62 -21.95
C LYS A 139 11.50 16.32 -21.72
N ILE A 140 12.25 17.27 -21.17
CA ILE A 140 13.69 17.12 -20.90
C ILE A 140 13.93 16.68 -19.46
N ARG A 141 13.23 17.28 -18.50
CA ARG A 141 13.52 17.17 -17.05
C ARG A 141 12.66 16.13 -16.33
N GLY A 142 11.55 15.72 -16.93
CA GLY A 142 10.57 14.78 -16.41
C GLY A 142 9.17 15.39 -16.26
N GLU A 143 8.14 14.57 -16.43
CA GLU A 143 6.74 14.95 -16.17
C GLU A 143 6.35 14.60 -14.72
N PRO A 144 5.50 15.41 -14.05
CA PRO A 144 4.89 15.06 -12.77
C PRO A 144 3.73 14.07 -12.94
N PHE A 145 3.73 12.96 -12.21
CA PHE A 145 2.63 11.98 -12.22
C PHE A 145 2.59 11.14 -10.95
N LEU A 146 1.47 10.44 -10.72
CA LEU A 146 1.32 9.44 -9.67
C LEU A 146 1.28 8.02 -10.25
N VAL A 147 1.82 7.05 -9.52
CA VAL A 147 1.70 5.61 -9.84
C VAL A 147 1.07 4.90 -8.66
N ILE A 148 0.03 4.11 -8.91
CA ILE A 148 -0.70 3.36 -7.88
C ILE A 148 -0.30 1.89 -7.99
N LEU A 149 0.23 1.35 -6.90
CA LEU A 149 0.73 -0.02 -6.81
C LEU A 149 -0.07 -0.77 -5.75
N ASP A 150 -1.02 -1.57 -6.23
CA ASP A 150 -1.97 -2.31 -5.41
C ASP A 150 -2.06 -3.75 -5.91
N SER A 151 -1.76 -4.70 -5.03
CA SER A 151 -1.80 -6.14 -5.33
C SER A 151 -3.20 -6.69 -5.60
N PHE A 152 -4.27 -5.96 -5.26
CA PHE A 152 -5.63 -6.26 -5.68
C PHE A 152 -6.08 -5.45 -6.91
N GLY A 153 -5.21 -4.60 -7.47
CA GLY A 153 -5.53 -3.80 -8.66
C GLY A 153 -6.54 -2.68 -8.42
N GLN A 154 -6.74 -2.24 -7.16
CA GLN A 154 -7.68 -1.14 -6.87
C GLN A 154 -7.13 0.21 -7.33
N LYS A 155 -8.02 1.09 -7.84
CA LYS A 155 -7.67 2.40 -8.43
C LYS A 155 -7.45 3.54 -7.42
N ARG A 156 -7.81 3.38 -6.15
CA ARG A 156 -7.51 4.34 -5.05
C ARG A 156 -7.77 5.84 -5.37
N PRO A 157 -8.90 6.24 -5.99
CA PRO A 157 -9.08 7.63 -6.43
C PRO A 157 -9.11 8.64 -5.27
N LYS A 158 -9.69 8.25 -4.12
CA LYS A 158 -9.77 9.12 -2.93
C LYS A 158 -8.40 9.45 -2.37
N GLU A 159 -7.52 8.45 -2.34
CA GLU A 159 -6.15 8.57 -1.86
C GLU A 159 -5.31 9.42 -2.81
N VAL A 160 -5.50 9.24 -4.13
CA VAL A 160 -4.88 10.08 -5.15
C VAL A 160 -5.30 11.54 -4.99
N ASP A 161 -6.59 11.83 -4.84
CA ASP A 161 -7.07 13.21 -4.70
C ASP A 161 -6.61 13.84 -3.38
N THR A 162 -6.56 13.05 -2.30
CA THR A 162 -6.02 13.50 -1.01
C THR A 162 -4.55 13.90 -1.12
N LEU A 163 -3.74 13.11 -1.83
CA LEU A 163 -2.33 13.42 -2.04
C LEU A 163 -2.11 14.61 -2.97
N ARG A 164 -2.95 14.80 -4.00
CA ARG A 164 -2.93 16.01 -4.82
C ARG A 164 -3.25 17.25 -3.99
N ASN A 165 -4.28 17.20 -3.16
CA ASN A 165 -4.63 18.30 -2.25
C ASN A 165 -3.50 18.61 -1.27
N TYR A 166 -2.80 17.58 -0.78
CA TYR A 166 -1.61 17.76 0.04
C TYR A 166 -0.48 18.48 -0.72
N LEU A 167 -0.16 18.04 -1.94
CA LEU A 167 0.86 18.70 -2.78
C LEU A 167 0.50 20.14 -3.12
N GLU A 168 -0.78 20.40 -3.43
CA GLU A 168 -1.32 21.73 -3.69
C GLU A 168 -1.15 22.66 -2.49
N HIS A 169 -1.47 22.20 -1.29
CA HIS A 169 -1.23 22.95 -0.06
C HIS A 169 0.27 23.23 0.16
N GLU A 170 1.11 22.20 0.04
CA GLU A 170 2.57 22.31 0.18
C GLU A 170 3.22 23.21 -0.88
N HIS A 171 2.59 23.34 -2.05
CA HIS A 171 3.04 24.20 -3.15
C HIS A 171 2.56 25.65 -2.98
N MET A 172 1.31 25.87 -2.58
CA MET A 172 0.77 27.21 -2.30
C MET A 172 1.55 27.94 -1.19
N GLU A 173 2.05 27.22 -0.19
CA GLU A 173 2.92 27.83 0.83
C GLU A 173 4.26 28.34 0.28
N LYS A 174 4.61 27.99 -0.97
CA LYS A 174 5.84 28.43 -1.67
C LYS A 174 5.65 29.62 -2.58
N ARG A 175 4.42 29.92 -3.01
CA ARG A 175 4.14 30.90 -4.07
C ARG A 175 2.83 31.65 -3.79
N GLU A 176 2.81 32.93 -4.13
CA GLU A 176 1.58 33.76 -4.03
C GLU A 176 0.49 33.34 -5.03
N SER A 177 0.77 32.38 -5.93
CA SER A 177 -0.17 31.89 -6.93
C SER A 177 -0.73 30.52 -6.57
N ALA A 178 -2.06 30.39 -6.58
CA ALA A 178 -2.73 29.10 -6.49
C ALA A 178 -2.39 28.24 -7.72
N PHE A 179 -1.87 27.04 -7.50
CA PHE A 179 -1.65 26.03 -8.54
C PHE A 179 -2.46 24.79 -8.20
N SER A 180 -3.29 24.32 -9.13
CA SER A 180 -4.14 23.14 -8.92
C SER A 180 -3.43 21.86 -9.37
N PHE A 181 -3.30 20.89 -8.45
CA PHE A 181 -2.66 19.59 -8.73
C PHE A 181 -3.65 18.57 -9.31
N GLY A 182 -4.65 19.02 -10.07
CA GLY A 182 -5.65 18.16 -10.71
C GLY A 182 -5.06 17.15 -11.70
N SER A 183 -5.91 16.30 -12.27
CA SER A 183 -5.50 15.23 -13.20
C SER A 183 -4.77 15.73 -14.45
N ALA A 184 -5.04 16.96 -14.89
CA ALA A 184 -4.35 17.60 -15.99
C ALA A 184 -2.90 17.96 -15.64
N ALA A 185 -2.66 18.45 -14.42
CA ALA A 185 -1.33 18.82 -13.94
C ALA A 185 -0.51 17.61 -13.49
N MET A 186 -1.17 16.59 -12.92
CA MET A 186 -0.50 15.42 -12.37
C MET A 186 -1.36 14.17 -12.51
N ARG A 187 -1.24 13.51 -13.67
CA ARG A 187 -2.02 12.30 -13.99
C ARG A 187 -1.70 11.13 -13.06
N ALA A 188 -2.68 10.27 -12.84
CA ALA A 188 -2.52 9.02 -12.11
C ALA A 188 -2.42 7.84 -13.08
N ILE A 189 -1.48 6.92 -12.81
CA ILE A 189 -1.17 5.76 -13.66
C ILE A 189 -1.40 4.48 -12.87
N TYR A 190 -2.07 3.54 -13.53
CA TYR A 190 -2.48 2.24 -12.98
C TYR A 190 -1.84 1.13 -13.80
N PRO A 191 -0.57 0.76 -13.51
CA PRO A 191 0.09 -0.31 -14.25
C PRO A 191 -0.58 -1.65 -14.00
N ARG A 192 -0.46 -2.59 -14.95
CA ARG A 192 -0.72 -4.01 -14.68
C ARG A 192 0.40 -4.55 -13.81
N LEU A 193 0.06 -5.25 -12.73
CA LEU A 193 1.00 -5.75 -11.74
C LEU A 193 0.74 -7.23 -11.47
N PRO A 194 1.71 -7.97 -10.91
CA PRO A 194 1.43 -9.28 -10.32
C PRO A 194 0.45 -9.08 -9.17
N GLN A 195 -0.67 -9.80 -9.19
CA GLN A 195 -1.73 -9.66 -8.19
C GLN A 195 -1.66 -10.77 -7.15
N GLN A 196 -1.98 -10.42 -5.91
CA GLN A 196 -2.01 -11.41 -4.84
C GLN A 196 -3.24 -12.31 -4.97
N LYS A 197 -3.07 -13.58 -4.57
CA LYS A 197 -4.14 -14.58 -4.57
C LYS A 197 -4.73 -14.82 -3.17
N ASN A 198 -3.99 -14.46 -2.12
CA ASN A 198 -4.39 -14.59 -0.72
C ASN A 198 -4.82 -13.23 -0.11
N SER A 199 -5.28 -13.22 1.14
CA SER A 199 -5.79 -12.02 1.82
C SER A 199 -4.76 -11.26 2.67
N THR A 200 -3.58 -11.81 2.94
CA THR A 200 -2.68 -11.33 4.01
C THR A 200 -1.33 -10.83 3.52
N ASP A 201 -0.95 -11.13 2.27
CA ASP A 201 0.36 -10.75 1.70
C ASP A 201 0.39 -9.35 1.07
N CYS A 202 -0.62 -8.49 1.25
CA CYS A 202 -0.61 -7.14 0.67
C CYS A 202 0.62 -6.32 1.10
N GLY A 203 1.05 -6.46 2.36
CA GLY A 203 2.30 -5.85 2.85
C GLY A 203 3.54 -6.45 2.18
N VAL A 204 3.54 -7.76 1.89
CA VAL A 204 4.66 -8.44 1.23
C VAL A 204 4.80 -7.96 -0.22
N PHE A 205 3.69 -7.88 -0.95
CA PHE A 205 3.67 -7.31 -2.30
C PHE A 205 4.13 -5.86 -2.31
N LEU A 206 3.72 -5.05 -1.32
CA LEU A 206 4.19 -3.67 -1.17
C LEU A 206 5.73 -3.61 -1.08
N LEU A 207 6.33 -4.44 -0.22
CA LEU A 207 7.79 -4.48 -0.05
C LEU A 207 8.51 -5.00 -1.30
N GLU A 208 7.96 -6.00 -1.98
CA GLU A 208 8.49 -6.49 -3.26
C GLU A 208 8.45 -5.40 -4.35
N TYR A 209 7.33 -4.65 -4.47
CA TYR A 209 7.27 -3.50 -5.37
C TYR A 209 8.36 -2.47 -5.03
N ALA A 210 8.54 -2.15 -3.75
CA ALA A 210 9.53 -1.17 -3.31
C ALA A 210 10.95 -1.60 -3.69
N GLU A 211 11.30 -2.86 -3.47
CA GLU A 211 12.62 -3.38 -3.84
C GLU A 211 12.86 -3.31 -5.35
N ARG A 212 11.87 -3.68 -6.16
CA ARG A 212 11.96 -3.57 -7.63
C ARG A 212 12.10 -2.12 -8.10
N ILE A 213 11.43 -1.18 -7.44
CA ILE A 213 11.57 0.25 -7.70
C ILE A 213 12.97 0.71 -7.38
N MET A 214 13.53 0.35 -6.22
CA MET A 214 14.90 0.76 -5.86
C MET A 214 15.94 0.25 -6.87
N ASN A 215 15.76 -0.98 -7.34
CA ASN A 215 16.63 -1.61 -8.34
C ASN A 215 16.49 -0.99 -9.75
N LYS A 216 15.28 -0.53 -10.14
CA LYS A 216 15.01 0.00 -11.50
C LYS A 216 14.29 1.36 -11.50
N ARG A 217 14.67 2.26 -10.60
CA ARG A 217 14.00 3.56 -10.38
C ARG A 217 13.91 4.46 -11.62
N ALA A 218 14.84 4.32 -12.58
CA ALA A 218 14.87 5.12 -13.79
C ALA A 218 13.59 4.97 -14.64
N ILE A 219 12.92 3.81 -14.55
CA ILE A 219 11.63 3.55 -15.22
C ILE A 219 10.54 4.51 -14.70
N PHE A 220 10.58 4.86 -13.42
CA PHE A 220 9.60 5.71 -12.76
C PHE A 220 9.87 7.22 -12.94
N ARG A 221 10.83 7.59 -13.78
CA ARG A 221 11.06 9.00 -14.18
C ARG A 221 10.11 9.46 -15.26
N TRP A 222 9.44 8.52 -15.95
CA TRP A 222 8.57 8.81 -17.07
C TRP A 222 7.23 8.10 -16.93
N PRO A 223 6.14 8.72 -17.41
CA PRO A 223 4.79 8.18 -17.28
C PRO A 223 4.52 6.98 -18.21
N ALA A 224 5.31 6.80 -19.26
CA ALA A 224 5.24 5.64 -20.14
C ALA A 224 5.91 4.42 -19.45
N LEU A 225 5.21 3.81 -18.50
CA LEU A 225 5.69 2.62 -17.80
C LEU A 225 5.63 1.37 -18.72
N PRO A 226 6.61 0.45 -18.61
CA PRO A 226 6.54 -0.84 -19.29
C PRO A 226 5.41 -1.69 -18.72
N ASP A 227 5.11 -2.82 -19.36
CA ASP A 227 4.21 -3.82 -18.78
C ASP A 227 4.87 -4.45 -17.55
N LEU A 228 4.24 -4.27 -16.39
CA LEU A 228 4.71 -4.78 -15.10
C LEU A 228 3.93 -6.03 -14.67
N SER A 229 3.10 -6.63 -15.53
CA SER A 229 2.32 -7.84 -15.16
C SER A 229 3.18 -9.03 -14.73
N ASN A 230 4.40 -9.17 -15.26
CA ASN A 230 5.37 -10.21 -14.92
C ASN A 230 6.61 -9.62 -14.23
N TRP A 231 6.44 -8.57 -13.43
CA TRP A 231 7.56 -7.84 -12.83
C TRP A 231 8.40 -8.69 -11.86
N PHE A 232 7.75 -9.66 -11.21
CA PHE A 232 8.32 -10.66 -10.33
C PHE A 232 7.46 -11.93 -10.33
N SER A 233 8.03 -13.02 -9.82
CA SER A 233 7.40 -14.34 -9.74
C SER A 233 6.70 -14.56 -8.39
N ASP A 234 5.82 -15.56 -8.33
CA ASP A 234 5.21 -16.01 -7.07
C ASP A 234 6.29 -16.46 -6.06
N THR A 235 7.43 -16.97 -6.53
CA THR A 235 8.58 -17.38 -5.69
C THR A 235 9.24 -16.19 -5.00
N ASP A 236 9.33 -15.04 -5.66
CA ASP A 236 9.92 -13.82 -5.09
C ASP A 236 9.10 -13.34 -3.88
N VAL A 237 7.77 -13.32 -4.02
CA VAL A 237 6.86 -12.98 -2.91
C VAL A 237 6.89 -14.05 -1.82
N PHE A 238 6.89 -15.33 -2.22
CA PHE A 238 6.91 -16.44 -1.27
C PHE A 238 8.14 -16.40 -0.36
N SER A 239 9.31 -16.03 -0.90
CA SER A 239 10.58 -15.97 -0.16
C SER A 239 10.77 -14.67 0.63
N LYS A 240 9.95 -13.64 0.39
CA LYS A 240 10.17 -12.32 0.99
C LYS A 240 10.08 -12.31 2.52
N ARG A 241 9.12 -13.03 3.11
CA ARG A 241 8.97 -13.15 4.57
C ARG A 241 10.22 -13.75 5.23
N PRO A 242 10.72 -14.94 4.81
CA PRO A 242 11.96 -15.47 5.37
C PRO A 242 13.19 -14.60 5.06
N GLU A 243 13.25 -13.94 3.90
CA GLU A 243 14.32 -12.99 3.59
C GLU A 243 14.39 -11.82 4.60
N ILE A 244 13.25 -11.21 4.92
CA ILE A 244 13.17 -10.12 5.91
C ILE A 244 13.52 -10.64 7.31
N ALA A 245 13.04 -11.83 7.67
CA ALA A 245 13.34 -12.44 8.96
C ALA A 245 14.85 -12.70 9.14
N HIS A 246 15.50 -13.30 8.14
CA HIS A 246 16.95 -13.50 8.16
C HIS A 246 17.71 -12.18 8.18
N LEU A 247 17.25 -11.17 7.43
CA LEU A 247 17.86 -9.84 7.47
C LEU A 247 17.84 -9.24 8.88
N ILE A 248 16.71 -9.30 9.59
CA ILE A 248 16.61 -8.79 10.96
C ILE A 248 17.55 -9.55 11.90
N GLN A 249 17.63 -10.88 11.76
CA GLN A 249 18.55 -11.72 12.53
C GLN A 249 20.03 -11.42 12.23
N ASP A 250 20.38 -11.11 10.99
CA ASP A 250 21.76 -10.80 10.63
C ASP A 250 22.15 -9.40 11.12
N LEU A 251 21.30 -8.39 10.92
CA LEU A 251 21.54 -7.04 11.44
C LEU A 251 21.58 -6.99 12.97
N SER A 252 20.83 -7.87 13.65
CA SER A 252 20.88 -7.93 15.11
C SER A 252 22.23 -8.45 15.61
N LYS A 253 22.84 -9.44 14.94
CA LYS A 253 24.19 -9.93 15.30
C LYS A 253 25.25 -8.83 15.22
N ASP A 254 25.18 -8.01 14.17
CA ASP A 254 26.11 -6.89 13.97
C ASP A 254 25.91 -5.78 15.02
N THR A 255 24.67 -5.58 15.49
CA THR A 255 24.34 -4.57 16.52
C THR A 255 24.67 -5.06 17.94
N MET A 256 24.57 -6.37 18.18
CA MET A 256 24.75 -7.01 19.50
C MET A 256 26.21 -7.23 19.90
N GLN A 257 27.18 -6.93 19.02
CA GLN A 257 28.60 -7.00 19.37
C GLN A 257 29.00 -5.97 20.45
N ASP A 258 28.20 -4.92 20.69
CA ASP A 258 28.45 -3.89 21.70
C ASP A 258 27.60 -3.99 22.99
N LYS A 259 26.58 -4.86 23.06
CA LYS A 259 25.78 -5.06 24.29
C LYS A 259 25.32 -6.51 24.46
N LEU A 260 25.70 -7.08 25.60
CA LEU A 260 25.30 -8.40 26.07
C LEU A 260 23.77 -8.47 26.33
N SER A 261 23.01 -8.92 25.35
CA SER A 261 21.70 -9.54 25.56
C SER A 261 21.47 -10.64 24.53
N SER A 262 21.36 -11.87 25.01
CA SER A 262 20.99 -13.07 24.25
C SER A 262 19.49 -13.05 23.90
N ALA A 263 19.06 -12.06 23.11
CA ALA A 263 17.66 -12.00 22.70
C ALA A 263 17.33 -13.22 21.84
N SER A 264 16.37 -14.02 22.28
CA SER A 264 15.99 -15.25 21.58
C SER A 264 14.89 -14.92 20.58
N PHE A 265 15.21 -15.01 19.29
CA PHE A 265 14.19 -14.82 18.25
C PHE A 265 13.06 -15.84 18.40
N PRO A 266 11.79 -15.42 18.32
CA PRO A 266 10.66 -16.33 18.24
C PRO A 266 10.79 -17.27 17.03
N SER A 267 10.45 -18.54 17.24
CA SER A 267 10.35 -19.49 16.12
C SER A 267 9.05 -19.24 15.36
N ILE A 268 9.15 -18.84 14.10
CA ILE A 268 8.01 -18.59 13.21
C ILE A 268 8.05 -19.53 12.01
N SER A 269 6.87 -20.00 11.56
CA SER A 269 6.79 -20.92 10.43
C SER A 269 6.64 -20.20 9.08
N PHE A 270 7.40 -20.66 8.09
CA PHE A 270 7.21 -20.28 6.69
C PHE A 270 6.74 -21.46 5.82
N ALA A 271 6.22 -22.53 6.44
CA ALA A 271 5.60 -23.62 5.70
C ALA A 271 4.35 -23.11 4.95
N PRO A 272 4.06 -23.59 3.73
CA PRO A 272 2.79 -23.33 3.08
C PRO A 272 1.63 -23.64 4.03
N ILE A 273 0.62 -22.77 4.07
CA ILE A 273 -0.61 -23.03 4.81
C ILE A 273 -1.47 -23.91 3.91
N ASP A 274 -1.68 -25.16 4.32
CA ASP A 274 -2.56 -26.07 3.59
C ASP A 274 -4.00 -25.55 3.68
N VAL A 275 -4.60 -25.30 2.52
CA VAL A 275 -5.95 -24.71 2.41
C VAL A 275 -7.05 -25.67 2.87
N GLU A 276 -6.72 -26.95 3.07
CA GLU A 276 -7.66 -28.00 3.52
C GLU A 276 -7.92 -27.97 5.04
N GLU A 277 -7.02 -27.43 5.87
CA GLU A 277 -7.25 -27.37 7.33
C GLU A 277 -8.18 -26.21 7.76
N ILE A 278 -8.49 -25.27 6.87
CA ILE A 278 -9.37 -24.13 7.19
C ILE A 278 -10.86 -24.52 7.06
N CYS A 279 -11.19 -25.59 6.34
CA CYS A 279 -12.59 -26.00 6.15
C CYS A 279 -13.13 -27.00 7.17
N ASP A 280 -12.29 -27.63 8.01
CA ASP A 280 -12.72 -28.75 8.87
C ASP A 280 -12.96 -28.37 10.35
N SER A 281 -12.66 -27.13 10.75
CA SER A 281 -12.94 -26.67 12.13
C SER A 281 -14.21 -25.83 12.25
N SER A 282 -15.03 -25.71 11.20
CA SER A 282 -16.28 -24.92 11.22
C SER A 282 -17.58 -25.73 11.22
N ASP A 283 -17.52 -27.07 11.29
CA ASP A 283 -18.72 -27.93 11.16
C ASP A 283 -19.17 -28.66 12.44
N GLU A 284 -18.57 -28.39 13.61
CA GLU A 284 -19.18 -28.80 14.88
C GLU A 284 -19.81 -27.59 15.57
N PHE A 285 -21.13 -27.66 15.80
CA PHE A 285 -22.04 -26.65 16.36
C PHE A 285 -22.67 -25.66 15.37
N TYR A 286 -23.43 -26.17 14.40
CA TYR A 286 -24.55 -25.41 13.83
C TYR A 286 -25.87 -26.19 13.89
N THR A 287 -26.57 -26.09 15.02
CA THR A 287 -28.03 -26.25 15.02
C THR A 287 -28.66 -24.87 14.73
N PRO A 288 -29.67 -24.78 13.85
CA PRO A 288 -30.16 -23.50 13.38
C PRO A 288 -31.18 -22.90 14.35
N SER A 289 -30.77 -21.95 15.19
CA SER A 289 -31.71 -20.90 15.64
C SER A 289 -31.04 -19.54 15.87
N THR A 290 -31.55 -18.54 15.13
CA THR A 290 -31.50 -17.08 15.36
C THR A 290 -30.17 -16.29 15.36
N ARG A 291 -29.91 -15.59 14.22
CA ARG A 291 -29.23 -14.28 13.98
C ARG A 291 -28.41 -13.64 15.14
N LYS A 292 -27.17 -13.16 14.93
CA LYS A 292 -26.71 -11.99 14.11
C LYS A 292 -25.19 -12.06 13.90
N ARG A 293 -24.65 -12.04 12.67
CA ARG A 293 -24.12 -10.87 11.91
C ARG A 293 -23.15 -9.95 12.67
N HIS A 294 -21.84 -10.24 12.68
CA HIS A 294 -20.84 -9.15 12.69
C HIS A 294 -19.49 -9.38 11.97
N CYS A 295 -18.92 -10.59 11.88
CA CYS A 295 -17.55 -10.72 11.32
C CYS A 295 -17.45 -11.08 9.82
N ARG A 296 -18.55 -11.48 9.16
CA ARG A 296 -18.54 -11.97 7.76
C ARG A 296 -18.54 -10.88 6.66
N LYS A 297 -18.63 -9.59 7.01
CA LYS A 297 -18.84 -8.52 6.01
C LYS A 297 -17.55 -7.91 5.45
N ASP A 298 -16.45 -7.93 6.20
CA ASP A 298 -15.24 -7.21 5.80
C ASP A 298 -14.32 -8.04 4.88
N LEU A 299 -14.25 -9.36 5.07
CA LEU A 299 -13.58 -10.28 4.12
C LEU A 299 -14.33 -10.35 2.78
N ASP A 300 -15.67 -10.36 2.84
CA ASP A 300 -16.54 -10.28 1.66
C ASP A 300 -16.37 -8.96 0.90
N PHE A 301 -16.02 -7.85 1.58
CA PHE A 301 -15.82 -6.55 0.94
C PHE A 301 -14.55 -6.51 0.09
N ILE A 302 -13.46 -7.14 0.55
CA ILE A 302 -12.21 -7.26 -0.20
C ILE A 302 -12.47 -8.05 -1.51
N PHE A 303 -13.16 -9.21 -1.42
CA PHE A 303 -13.45 -10.05 -2.58
C PHE A 303 -14.57 -9.53 -3.51
N LYS A 304 -15.60 -8.83 -2.99
CA LYS A 304 -16.70 -8.27 -3.82
C LYS A 304 -16.28 -7.10 -4.70
N SER A 305 -15.17 -6.43 -4.38
CA SER A 305 -14.63 -5.36 -5.23
C SER A 305 -14.10 -5.86 -6.59
N ASN A 306 -13.90 -7.18 -6.76
CA ASN A 306 -13.42 -7.81 -8.00
C ASN A 306 -14.51 -8.38 -8.92
N THR A 307 -15.81 -8.26 -8.58
CA THR A 307 -16.90 -8.90 -9.37
C THR A 307 -17.94 -7.94 -9.94
N LEU A 308 -17.69 -6.63 -9.92
CA LEU A 308 -18.63 -5.62 -10.43
C LEU A 308 -18.03 -4.69 -11.49
N GLU A 309 -17.22 -5.21 -12.43
CA GLU A 309 -17.00 -4.56 -13.73
C GLU A 309 -16.88 -5.61 -14.85
N ASP A 310 -17.83 -6.56 -14.94
CA ASP A 310 -17.95 -7.41 -16.13
C ASP A 310 -19.40 -7.91 -16.29
N ASN A 311 -20.34 -6.99 -16.53
CA ASN A 311 -21.59 -7.28 -17.24
C ASN A 311 -22.39 -5.99 -17.47
N LYS A 312 -22.04 -5.25 -18.53
CA LYS A 312 -22.94 -4.34 -19.23
C LYS A 312 -22.32 -3.97 -20.58
N ASN A 313 -22.48 -4.84 -21.57
CA ASN A 313 -22.71 -4.52 -22.98
C ASN A 313 -22.69 -5.79 -23.84
N ARG A 314 -23.84 -6.46 -23.92
CA ARG A 314 -24.22 -7.22 -25.12
C ARG A 314 -25.56 -6.69 -25.60
N SER A 315 -25.53 -5.55 -26.28
CA SER A 315 -26.56 -5.18 -27.24
C SER A 315 -26.03 -5.50 -28.63
N SER A 316 -26.75 -6.37 -29.33
CA SER A 316 -26.45 -6.80 -30.70
C SER A 316 -26.38 -5.60 -31.66
N PRO A 317 -25.49 -5.61 -32.66
CA PRO A 317 -25.43 -4.53 -33.65
C PRO A 317 -26.63 -4.59 -34.61
N PRO A 318 -27.14 -3.44 -35.10
CA PRO A 318 -28.22 -3.42 -36.08
C PRO A 318 -27.72 -3.84 -37.47
N ILE A 319 -28.54 -4.65 -38.13
CA ILE A 319 -28.35 -5.16 -39.49
C ILE A 319 -28.40 -4.01 -40.50
N LEU A 320 -27.27 -3.71 -41.14
CA LEU A 320 -27.17 -2.81 -42.29
C LEU A 320 -27.79 -3.45 -43.54
N ARG A 321 -28.96 -2.96 -43.96
CA ARG A 321 -29.54 -3.25 -45.28
C ARG A 321 -28.70 -2.55 -46.36
N LYS A 322 -27.99 -3.34 -47.19
CA LYS A 322 -27.35 -2.87 -48.42
C LYS A 322 -28.41 -2.33 -49.40
N LYS A 323 -28.39 -1.03 -49.68
CA LYS A 323 -29.08 -0.43 -50.84
C LYS A 323 -28.31 -0.81 -52.11
N VAL A 324 -28.92 -1.62 -52.96
CA VAL A 324 -28.44 -1.91 -54.31
C VAL A 324 -28.69 -0.67 -55.17
N SER A 325 -27.62 0.02 -55.58
CA SER A 325 -27.68 1.08 -56.58
C SER A 325 -27.70 0.47 -57.97
N ARG A 326 -28.83 0.61 -58.68
CA ARG A 326 -28.94 0.31 -60.10
C ARG A 326 -28.35 1.47 -60.89
N LYS A 327 -27.20 1.27 -61.54
CA LYS A 327 -26.74 2.09 -62.66
C LYS A 327 -27.74 1.92 -63.82
N LYS A 328 -28.44 2.98 -64.21
CA LYS A 328 -29.03 3.10 -65.56
C LYS A 328 -28.02 3.83 -66.44
N GLN A 329 -27.59 3.14 -67.49
CA GLN A 329 -27.03 3.74 -68.70
C GLN A 329 -28.11 4.59 -69.36
N TYR A 330 -27.73 5.75 -69.88
CA TYR A 330 -28.43 6.39 -70.99
C TYR A 330 -27.37 6.75 -72.05
N LEU A 331 -27.61 6.24 -73.26
CA LEU A 331 -27.30 6.94 -74.50
C LEU A 331 -28.23 8.14 -74.64
#